data_AF-A0A7Y3LG02-F1
#
_entry.id   AF-A0A7Y3LG02-F1
#
_cell.length_a   1.000
_cell.length_b   1.000
_cell.length_c   1.000
_cell.angle_alpha   90.00
_cell.angle_beta   90.00
_cell.angle_gamma   90.00
#
_symmetry.space_group_name_H-M   'P 1'
#
loop_
_entity.id
_entity.type
_entity.pdbx_description
1 polymer ?
#
loop_
_entity_poly.entity_id
_entity_poly.type
_entity_poly.pdbx_seq_one_letter_code
_entity_poly.pdbx_strand_id
1 'polypeptide(L)'
;MSASTVDVRLGWAFHATIPREVVTSARPLNRDELRGAFRISVLRGVNYWPRTALVNGAGTGLVEITLDRQKWVWLGPLRAPIRRLIVSAEDQSGLVAALNTSPLAPDHPTL
;
A
#
# COMPACT_ATOMS: atom_id res chain seq x y z
N MET A 1 7.27 3.75 19.17
CA MET A 1 6.68 2.81 18.20
C MET A 1 7.78 2.38 17.26
N SER A 2 8.10 1.10 17.19
CA SER A 2 9.08 0.60 16.23
C SER A 2 8.62 0.96 14.82
N ALA A 3 9.49 1.59 14.01
CA ALA A 3 9.25 1.93 12.61
C ALA A 3 9.18 0.69 11.69
N SER A 4 8.85 -0.49 12.24
CA SER A 4 8.85 -1.78 11.55
C SER A 4 7.52 -2.12 10.87
N THR A 5 6.47 -1.31 11.05
CA THR A 5 5.15 -1.57 10.47
C THR A 5 4.58 -0.33 9.77
N VAL A 6 3.80 -0.60 8.72
CA VAL A 6 3.02 0.36 7.94
C VAL A 6 1.56 0.13 8.32
N ASP A 7 0.95 1.10 8.97
CA ASP A 7 -0.47 1.05 9.32
C ASP A 7 -1.27 1.88 8.31
N VAL A 8 -2.21 1.24 7.62
CA VAL A 8 -3.04 1.87 6.59
C VAL A 8 -4.49 1.77 7.01
N ARG A 9 -5.18 2.90 7.05
CA ARG A 9 -6.57 3.01 7.48
C ARG A 9 -7.39 3.90 6.56
N LEU A 10 -8.65 3.55 6.39
CA LEU A 10 -9.67 4.44 5.82
C LEU A 10 -10.96 4.30 6.62
N GLY A 11 -11.12 5.14 7.64
CA GLY A 11 -12.27 5.09 8.56
C GLY A 11 -12.52 3.67 9.09
N TRP A 12 -13.79 3.26 9.11
CA TRP A 12 -14.19 1.88 9.43
C TRP A 12 -14.04 0.91 8.24
N ALA A 13 -13.81 1.42 7.03
CA ALA A 13 -13.93 0.64 5.79
C ALA A 13 -12.67 -0.17 5.47
N PHE A 14 -11.49 0.25 5.92
CA PHE A 14 -10.24 -0.47 5.69
C PHE A 14 -9.29 -0.35 6.87
N HIS A 15 -8.67 -1.47 7.25
CA HIS A 15 -7.52 -1.46 8.15
C HIS A 15 -6.54 -2.57 7.77
N ALA A 16 -5.26 -2.19 7.63
CA ALA A 16 -4.14 -3.10 7.45
C ALA A 16 -2.94 -2.66 8.28
N THR A 17 -2.34 -3.61 9.00
CA THR A 17 -1.02 -3.43 9.61
C THR A 17 -0.05 -4.35 8.87
N ILE A 18 0.88 -3.75 8.14
CA ILE A 18 1.80 -4.43 7.21
C ILE A 18 3.21 -4.28 7.75
N PRO A 19 3.88 -5.35 8.17
CA PRO A 19 5.30 -5.28 8.52
C PRO A 19 6.16 -4.84 7.33
N ARG A 20 7.14 -3.96 7.55
CA ARG A 20 7.97 -3.41 6.45
C ARG A 20 8.77 -4.49 5.74
N GLU A 21 9.20 -5.52 6.46
CA GLU A 21 9.98 -6.63 5.88
C GLU A 21 9.20 -7.47 4.86
N VAL A 22 7.87 -7.32 4.80
CA VAL A 22 7.05 -7.99 3.77
C VAL A 22 6.85 -7.15 2.53
N VAL A 23 7.23 -5.87 2.57
CA VAL A 23 7.13 -4.97 1.42
C VAL A 23 8.32 -5.26 0.51
N THR A 24 8.02 -5.70 -0.71
CA THR A 24 9.02 -6.01 -1.74
C THR A 24 9.28 -4.82 -2.65
N SER A 25 8.27 -3.99 -2.86
CA SER A 25 8.39 -2.76 -3.63
C SER A 25 7.26 -1.80 -3.30
N ALA A 26 7.57 -0.52 -3.38
CA ALA A 26 6.62 0.57 -3.48
C ALA A 26 6.95 1.39 -4.72
N ARG A 27 5.93 1.78 -5.50
CA ARG A 27 6.13 2.65 -6.67
C ARG A 27 4.98 3.63 -6.85
N PRO A 28 5.23 4.81 -7.43
CA PRO A 28 4.18 5.64 -7.99
C PRO A 28 3.34 4.83 -8.99
N LEU A 29 2.01 4.99 -8.91
CA LEU A 29 1.06 4.40 -9.84
C LEU A 29 0.30 5.54 -10.53
N ASN A 30 0.34 5.60 -11.86
CA ASN A 30 -0.46 6.56 -12.59
C ASN A 30 -1.92 6.10 -12.64
N ARG A 31 -2.86 7.04 -12.51
CA ARG A 31 -4.30 6.78 -12.62
C ARG A 31 -4.68 6.10 -13.95
N ASP A 32 -3.93 6.36 -15.01
CA ASP A 32 -4.19 5.77 -16.33
C ASP A 32 -3.88 4.27 -16.37
N GLU A 33 -2.94 3.80 -15.55
CA GLU A 33 -2.64 2.36 -15.39
C GLU A 33 -3.83 1.59 -14.79
N LEU A 34 -4.73 2.27 -14.06
CA LEU A 34 -5.94 1.66 -13.49
C LEU A 34 -7.13 1.60 -14.46
N ARG A 35 -7.15 2.43 -15.51
CA ARG A 35 -8.29 2.54 -16.44
C ARG A 35 -8.56 1.25 -17.23
N GLY A 36 -7.54 0.45 -17.49
CA GLY A 36 -7.66 -0.84 -18.19
C GLY A 36 -8.26 -1.95 -17.31
N ALA A 37 -8.08 -1.88 -15.99
CA ALA A 37 -8.57 -2.87 -15.05
C ALA A 37 -9.96 -2.51 -14.47
N PHE A 38 -10.31 -1.22 -14.43
CA PHE A 38 -11.56 -0.72 -13.85
C PHE A 38 -12.17 0.38 -14.71
N ARG A 39 -13.46 0.25 -15.03
CA ARG A 39 -14.25 1.41 -15.49
C ARG A 39 -14.19 2.47 -14.37
N ILE A 40 -13.71 3.65 -14.75
CA ILE A 40 -13.42 4.93 -14.06
C ILE A 40 -14.20 5.27 -12.76
N SER A 41 -15.34 4.63 -12.51
CA SER A 41 -16.35 4.99 -11.51
C SER A 41 -16.00 4.72 -10.05
N VAL A 42 -14.85 4.10 -9.72
CA VAL A 42 -14.54 3.74 -8.32
C VAL A 42 -13.10 4.08 -7.90
N LEU A 43 -12.61 5.25 -8.29
CA LEU A 43 -11.32 5.75 -7.84
C LEU A 43 -11.37 6.48 -6.48
N ARG A 44 -12.47 6.37 -5.73
CA ARG A 44 -12.56 6.82 -4.34
C ARG A 44 -13.17 5.70 -3.50
N GLY A 45 -12.72 5.59 -2.26
CA GLY A 45 -13.14 4.56 -1.31
C GLY A 45 -12.23 3.32 -1.34
N VAL A 46 -12.82 2.19 -0.96
CA VAL A 46 -12.13 0.90 -0.85
C VAL A 46 -12.64 -0.04 -1.93
N ASN A 47 -11.73 -0.57 -2.75
CA ASN A 47 -12.04 -1.57 -3.76
C ASN A 47 -11.17 -2.80 -3.55
N TYR A 48 -11.72 -3.96 -3.86
CA TYR A 48 -11.00 -5.22 -3.80
C TYR A 48 -11.25 -6.06 -5.05
N TRP A 49 -10.18 -6.61 -5.59
CA TRP A 49 -10.17 -7.62 -6.65
C TRP A 49 -9.05 -8.61 -6.37
N PRO A 50 -8.86 -9.70 -7.14
CA PRO A 50 -7.99 -10.81 -6.74
C PRO A 50 -6.66 -10.38 -6.10
N ARG A 51 -6.59 -10.55 -4.77
CA ARG A 51 -5.46 -10.22 -3.88
C ARG A 51 -4.96 -8.78 -3.94
N THR A 52 -5.77 -7.84 -4.41
CA THR A 52 -5.43 -6.43 -4.52
C THR A 52 -6.49 -5.59 -3.85
N ALA A 53 -6.07 -4.73 -2.92
CA ALA A 53 -6.92 -3.69 -2.35
C ALA A 53 -6.49 -2.33 -2.88
N LEU A 54 -7.45 -1.50 -3.28
CA LEU A 54 -7.26 -0.07 -3.54
C LEU A 54 -7.98 0.71 -2.45
N VAL A 55 -7.23 1.60 -1.79
CA VAL A 55 -7.69 2.43 -0.68
C VAL A 55 -7.38 3.87 -1.06
N ASN A 56 -8.35 4.57 -1.62
CA ASN A 56 -8.14 5.91 -2.17
C ASN A 56 -9.07 6.93 -1.52
N GLY A 57 -8.50 7.82 -0.70
CA GLY A 57 -9.22 8.95 -0.11
C GLY A 57 -9.25 10.19 -1.02
N ALA A 58 -8.19 10.41 -1.80
CA ALA A 58 -7.95 11.69 -2.49
C ALA A 58 -8.32 11.68 -3.99
N GLY A 59 -8.37 10.52 -4.63
CA GLY A 59 -8.52 10.37 -6.08
C GLY A 59 -7.22 10.53 -6.89
N THR A 60 -6.11 10.89 -6.23
CA THR A 60 -4.77 11.15 -6.82
C THR A 60 -3.66 10.61 -5.90
N GLY A 61 -2.39 10.74 -6.32
CA GLY A 61 -1.23 10.41 -5.48
C GLY A 61 -1.09 8.91 -5.17
N LEU A 62 -1.40 8.04 -6.13
CA LEU A 62 -1.48 6.60 -5.89
C LEU A 62 -0.09 5.95 -5.77
N VAL A 63 0.09 5.11 -4.76
CA VAL A 63 1.26 4.26 -4.59
C VAL A 63 0.82 2.81 -4.63
N GLU A 64 1.47 2.02 -5.47
CA GLU A 64 1.33 0.56 -5.47
C GLU A 64 2.40 -0.04 -4.56
N ILE A 65 1.98 -0.86 -3.59
CA ILE A 65 2.81 -1.58 -2.63
C ILE A 65 2.64 -3.07 -2.88
N THR A 66 3.73 -3.77 -3.16
CA THR A 66 3.75 -5.22 -3.39
C THR A 66 4.30 -5.97 -2.18
N LEU A 67 3.63 -7.05 -1.82
CA LEU A 67 3.98 -7.87 -0.65
C LEU A 67 4.57 -9.22 -1.08
N ASP A 68 5.60 -9.69 -0.37
CA ASP A 68 6.27 -10.99 -0.61
C ASP A 68 5.32 -12.18 -0.36
N ARG A 69 4.48 -12.05 0.66
CA ARG A 69 3.53 -13.05 1.14
C ARG A 69 2.15 -12.46 1.35
N GLN A 70 1.17 -13.35 1.37
CA GLN A 70 -0.22 -12.97 1.58
C GLN A 70 -0.40 -12.35 2.98
N LYS A 71 -1.11 -11.22 3.06
CA LYS A 71 -1.55 -10.61 4.32
C LYS A 71 -3.06 -10.51 4.35
N TRP A 72 -3.64 -10.78 5.52
CA TRP A 72 -5.08 -10.62 5.74
C TRP A 72 -5.36 -9.22 6.26
N VAL A 73 -6.27 -8.51 5.60
CA VAL A 73 -6.68 -7.15 5.94
C VAL A 73 -8.18 -7.10 6.25
N TRP A 74 -8.60 -6.05 6.95
CA TRP A 74 -10.00 -5.80 7.23
C TRP A 74 -10.61 -4.89 6.15
N LEU A 75 -11.74 -5.34 5.58
CA LEU A 75 -12.61 -4.63 4.65
C LEU A 75 -13.98 -4.48 5.32
N GLY A 76 -14.14 -3.46 6.15
CA GLY A 76 -15.26 -3.36 7.08
C GLY A 76 -15.35 -4.61 7.98
N PRO A 77 -16.47 -5.35 8.01
CA PRO A 77 -16.62 -6.53 8.84
C PRO A 77 -15.93 -7.79 8.27
N LEU A 78 -15.41 -7.75 7.04
CA LEU A 78 -14.86 -8.91 6.35
C LEU A 78 -13.33 -8.91 6.40
N ARG A 79 -12.73 -10.11 6.34
CA ARG A 79 -11.29 -10.27 6.11
C ARG A 79 -11.02 -10.73 4.69
N ALA A 80 -10.02 -10.14 4.04
CA ALA A 80 -9.61 -10.53 2.70
C ALA A 80 -8.08 -10.68 2.61
N PRO A 81 -7.58 -11.64 1.81
CA PRO A 81 -6.17 -11.78 1.55
C PRO A 81 -5.70 -10.76 0.50
N ILE A 82 -4.56 -10.12 0.73
CA ILE A 82 -3.89 -9.25 -0.24
C ILE A 82 -2.44 -9.69 -0.47
N ARG A 83 -1.96 -9.40 -1.67
CA ARG A 83 -0.54 -9.34 -2.06
C ARG A 83 -0.16 -7.98 -2.63
N ARG A 84 -1.14 -7.14 -2.93
CA ARG A 84 -0.96 -5.80 -3.44
C ARG A 84 -1.88 -4.83 -2.72
N LEU A 85 -1.34 -3.70 -2.30
CA LEU A 85 -2.09 -2.59 -1.74
C LEU A 85 -1.81 -1.34 -2.58
N ILE A 86 -2.86 -0.71 -3.07
CA ILE A 86 -2.79 0.57 -3.77
C ILE A 86 -3.40 1.60 -2.84
N VAL A 87 -2.65 2.65 -2.50
CA VAL A 87 -3.09 3.69 -1.54
C VAL A 87 -2.84 5.07 -2.09
N SER A 88 -3.72 6.03 -1.83
CA SER A 88 -3.43 7.44 -2.09
C SER A 88 -2.58 8.04 -0.97
N ALA A 89 -1.52 8.75 -1.32
CA ALA A 89 -0.68 9.52 -0.42
C ALA A 89 -0.55 10.96 -0.91
N GLU A 90 -0.61 11.92 0.03
CA GLU A 90 -0.34 13.33 -0.27
C GLU A 90 1.12 13.53 -0.70
N ASP A 91 2.04 12.94 0.06
CA ASP A 91 3.46 12.84 -0.30
C ASP A 91 3.76 11.44 -0.89
N GLN A 92 3.52 11.30 -2.19
CA GLN A 92 3.77 10.07 -2.92
C GLN A 92 5.26 9.67 -2.89
N SER A 93 6.14 10.64 -3.13
CA SER A 93 7.58 10.41 -3.24
C SER A 93 8.19 10.01 -1.91
N GLY A 94 7.82 10.70 -0.83
CA GLY A 94 8.27 10.37 0.53
C GLY A 94 7.79 8.99 0.98
N LEU A 95 6.55 8.61 0.67
CA LEU A 95 6.06 7.26 0.98
C LEU A 95 6.83 6.18 0.24
N VAL A 96 7.08 6.36 -1.07
CA VAL A 96 7.86 5.42 -1.88
C VAL A 96 9.29 5.27 -1.34
N ALA A 97 9.96 6.39 -1.02
CA ALA A 97 11.29 6.37 -0.45
C ALA A 97 11.34 5.64 0.90
N ALA A 98 10.37 5.92 1.79
CA ALA A 98 10.31 5.31 3.11
C ALA A 98 10.04 3.79 3.07
N LEU A 99 9.26 3.31 2.09
CA LEU A 99 8.92 1.89 1.97
C LEU A 99 9.98 1.07 1.23
N ASN A 100 10.73 1.68 0.32
CA ASN A 100 11.83 1.00 -0.37
C ASN A 100 13.14 1.02 0.42
N THR A 101 13.24 1.86 1.45
CA THR A 101 14.38 1.84 2.38
C THR A 101 14.20 0.66 3.33
N SER A 102 14.74 -0.49 2.94
CA SER A 102 14.81 -1.66 3.81
C SER A 102 15.69 -1.35 5.03
N PRO A 103 15.23 -1.60 6.29
CA PRO A 103 16.06 -1.39 7.49
C PRO A 103 17.19 -2.43 7.65
N LEU A 104 17.58 -3.10 6.57
CA LEU A 104 18.62 -4.14 6.52
C LEU A 104 19.86 -3.71 5.74
N ALA A 105 20.06 -2.40 5.54
CA ALA A 105 21.38 -1.88 5.24
C ALA A 105 22.12 -1.69 6.58
N PRO A 106 23.08 -2.54 6.96
CA PRO A 106 24.01 -2.16 8.00
C PRO A 106 24.78 -0.95 7.48
N ASP A 107 24.66 0.18 8.19
CA ASP A 107 25.69 1.21 8.18
C ASP A 107 26.99 0.52 8.60
N HIS A 108 27.83 0.18 7.62
CA HIS A 108 29.20 -0.18 7.89
C HIS A 108 30.06 1.06 7.62
N PRO A 109 30.43 1.84 8.65
CA PRO A 109 31.63 2.62 8.54
C PRO A 109 32.79 1.64 8.61
N THR A 110 33.58 1.56 7.54
CA THR A 110 34.93 0.99 7.66
C THR A 110 35.90 2.07 7.22
N LEU A 111 36.51 2.65 8.25
CA LEU A 111 37.77 3.40 8.37
C LEU A 111 38.45 3.86 7.08
#